data_AF-A0A241W2F3-F1
#
_entry.id   AF-A0A241W2F3-F1
#
_cell.length_a   1.000
_cell.length_b   1.000
_cell.length_c   1.000
_cell.angle_alpha   90.00
_cell.angle_beta   90.00
_cell.angle_gamma   90.00
#
_symmetry.space_group_name_H-M   'P 1'
#
loop_
_entity.id
_entity.type
_entity.pdbx_description
1 polymer ?
#
loop_
_entity_poly.entity_id
_entity_poly.type
_entity_poly.pdbx_seq_one_letter_code
_entity_poly.pdbx_strand_id
1 'polypeptide(L)' 'MSRLKIIGLGLFGRNWKIALASHLINEKGEPLRRTRIESWDKADILPDWVVEQVKIMILEREAEFEEAKELIASLKE' A
#
# COMPACT_ATOMS: atom_id res chain seq x y z
N MET A 1 8.20 -15.41 1.97
CA MET A 1 7.71 -14.04 2.27
C MET A 1 6.42 -13.87 1.47
N SER A 2 5.32 -13.45 2.08
CA SER A 2 4.02 -13.37 1.39
C SER A 2 4.01 -12.27 0.32
N ARG A 3 3.18 -12.42 -0.70
CA ARG A 3 2.98 -11.41 -1.76
C ARG A 3 2.52 -10.08 -1.17
N LEU A 4 1.58 -10.14 -0.24
CA LEU A 4 1.06 -8.97 0.47
C LEU A 4 2.16 -8.25 1.27
N LYS A 5 3.09 -8.99 1.88
CA LYS A 5 4.24 -8.40 2.59
C LYS A 5 5.23 -7.71 1.65
N ILE A 6 5.51 -8.28 0.47
CA ILE A 6 6.40 -7.65 -0.52
C ILE A 6 5.81 -6.31 -0.97
N ILE A 7 4.54 -6.31 -1.37
CA ILE A 7 3.80 -5.12 -1.80
C ILE A 7 3.76 -4.09 -0.68
N GLY A 8 3.32 -4.50 0.52
CA GLY A 8 3.18 -3.59 1.65
C GLY A 8 4.50 -2.92 2.04
N LEU A 9 5.60 -3.68 2.07
CA LEU A 9 6.92 -3.13 2.34
C LEU A 9 7.36 -2.11 1.27
N GLY A 10 7.05 -2.37 -0.01
CA GLY A 10 7.35 -1.45 -1.10
C GLY A 10 6.59 -0.12 -0.97
N LEU A 11 5.30 -0.17 -0.61
CA LEU A 11 4.45 1.02 -0.51
C LEU A 11 4.67 1.82 0.78
N PHE A 12 4.85 1.14 1.91
CA PHE A 12 4.71 1.76 3.24
C PHE A 12 5.85 1.39 4.22
N GLY A 13 6.85 0.65 3.77
CA GLY A 13 7.99 0.25 4.59
C GLY A 13 7.57 -0.54 5.84
N ARG A 14 8.24 -0.30 6.96
CA ARG A 14 8.10 -1.11 8.19
C ARG A 14 6.69 -1.12 8.78
N ASN A 15 5.88 -0.09 8.52
CA ASN A 15 4.53 0.06 9.08
C ASN A 15 3.42 -0.46 8.15
N TRP A 16 3.78 -1.24 7.12
CA TRP A 16 2.88 -1.64 6.05
C TRP A 16 1.57 -2.29 6.47
N LYS A 17 1.55 -3.04 7.57
CA LYS A 17 0.31 -3.70 8.04
C LYS A 17 -0.75 -2.70 8.49
N ILE A 18 -0.32 -1.64 9.17
CA ILE A 18 -1.22 -0.58 9.64
C ILE A 18 -1.63 0.29 8.45
N ALA A 19 -0.68 0.65 7.60
CA ALA A 19 -0.95 1.48 6.43
C ALA A 19 -1.87 0.79 5.42
N LEU A 20 -1.65 -0.50 5.09
CA LEU A 20 -2.58 -1.23 4.22
C LEU A 20 -3.97 -1.34 4.85
N ALA A 21 -4.05 -1.53 6.18
CA ALA A 21 -5.35 -1.57 6.85
C ALA A 21 -6.11 -0.25 6.72
N SER A 22 -5.42 0.89 6.78
CA SER A 22 -6.05 2.21 6.65
C SER A 22 -6.41 2.59 5.21
N HIS A 23 -5.66 2.11 4.21
CA HIS A 23 -5.87 2.47 2.80
C HIS A 23 -6.80 1.50 2.08
N LEU A 24 -6.77 0.21 2.42
CA LEU A 24 -7.68 -0.76 1.81
C LEU A 24 -9.08 -0.58 2.38
N ILE A 25 -10.06 -0.49 1.50
CA ILE A 25 -11.47 -0.33 1.83
C ILE A 25 -12.26 -1.59 1.47
N ASN A 26 -13.19 -1.98 2.33
CA ASN A 26 -14.12 -3.07 2.03
C ASN A 26 -15.24 -2.62 1.05
N GLU A 27 -16.16 -3.53 0.73
CA GLU A 27 -17.32 -3.25 -0.13
C GLU A 27 -18.26 -2.14 0.39
N LYS A 28 -18.18 -1.81 1.69
CA LYS A 28 -18.92 -0.70 2.32
C LYS A 28 -18.14 0.62 2.29
N GLY A 29 -16.95 0.64 1.69
CA GLY A 29 -16.06 1.81 1.69
C GLY A 29 -15.34 2.05 3.01
N GLU A 30 -15.36 1.10 3.94
CA GLU A 30 -14.74 1.24 5.25
C GLU A 30 -13.32 0.66 5.27
N PRO A 31 -12.35 1.29 5.96
CA PRO A 31 -11.02 0.75 6.11
C PRO A 31 -11.00 -0.66 6.72
N LEU A 32 -10.05 -1.48 6.28
CA LEU A 32 -9.88 -2.81 6.82
C LEU A 32 -9.29 -2.80 8.24
N ARG A 33 -9.58 -3.85 8.99
CA ARG A 33 -8.91 -4.09 10.27
C ARG A 33 -7.52 -4.68 10.02
N ARG A 34 -6.54 -4.25 10.83
CA ARG A 34 -5.17 -4.82 10.81
C ARG A 34 -5.14 -6.34 10.94
N THR A 35 -6.02 -6.92 11.76
CA THR A 35 -6.11 -8.38 11.94
C THR A 35 -6.47 -9.13 10.65
N ARG A 36 -7.21 -8.49 9.73
CA ARG A 36 -7.50 -9.05 8.41
C ARG A 36 -6.26 -9.09 7.54
N ILE A 37 -5.49 -8.00 7.50
CA ILE A 37 -4.20 -7.93 6.79
C ILE A 37 -3.23 -9.00 7.32
N GLU A 38 -3.17 -9.18 8.64
CA GLU A 38 -2.34 -10.21 9.27
C GLU A 38 -2.78 -11.63 8.92
N SER A 39 -4.09 -11.88 8.83
CA SER A 39 -4.62 -13.17 8.39
C SER A 39 -4.24 -13.47 6.94
N TRP A 40 -4.40 -12.51 6.05
CA TRP A 40 -4.01 -12.62 4.64
C TRP A 40 -2.51 -12.79 4.44
N ASP A 41 -1.68 -12.07 5.20
CA ASP A 41 -0.22 -12.23 5.21
C ASP A 41 0.18 -13.66 5.59
N LYS A 42 -0.41 -14.22 6.65
CA LYS A 42 -0.11 -15.58 7.12
C LYS A 42 -0.56 -16.64 6.13
N ALA A 43 -1.70 -16.44 5.46
CA ALA A 43 -2.26 -17.39 4.51
C ALA A 43 -1.77 -17.17 3.07
N ASP A 44 -0.93 -16.17 2.82
CA ASP A 44 -0.54 -15.69 1.49
C ASP A 44 -1.74 -15.48 0.53
N ILE A 45 -2.81 -14.89 1.07
CA ILE A 45 -4.02 -14.56 0.32
C ILE A 45 -3.94 -13.10 -0.13
N LEU A 46 -4.27 -12.87 -1.40
CA LEU A 46 -4.44 -11.54 -1.96
C LEU A 46 -5.74 -11.55 -2.78
N PRO A 47 -6.86 -11.05 -2.22
CA PRO A 47 -8.14 -11.03 -2.95
C PRO A 47 -8.06 -10.15 -4.19
N ASP A 48 -8.76 -10.52 -5.27
CA ASP A 48 -8.69 -9.79 -6.55
C ASP A 48 -9.08 -8.31 -6.42
N TRP A 49 -10.10 -7.99 -5.62
CA TRP A 49 -10.49 -6.59 -5.38
C TRP A 49 -9.41 -5.79 -4.63
N VAL A 50 -8.60 -6.45 -3.79
CA VAL A 50 -7.45 -5.82 -3.12
C VAL A 50 -6.36 -5.54 -4.14
N VAL A 51 -6.16 -6.42 -5.13
CA VAL A 51 -5.18 -6.21 -6.21
C VAL A 51 -5.48 -4.91 -6.95
N GLU A 52 -6.74 -4.65 -7.30
CA GLU A 52 -7.12 -3.41 -7.98
C GLU A 52 -6.86 -2.17 -7.14
N GLN A 53 -7.19 -2.19 -5.84
CA GLN A 53 -6.88 -1.07 -4.94
C GLN A 53 -5.37 -0.86 -4.78
N VAL A 54 -4.60 -1.94 -4.68
CA VAL A 54 -3.13 -1.87 -4.60
C VAL A 54 -2.53 -1.27 -5.87
N LYS A 55 -3.04 -1.61 -7.06
CA LYS A 55 -2.58 -1.01 -8.32
C LYS A 55 -2.77 0.52 -8.30
N ILE A 56 -3.93 0.98 -7.82
CA ILE A 56 -4.21 2.42 -7.68
C ILE A 56 -3.21 3.05 -6.71
N MET A 57 -2.99 2.46 -5.54
CA MET A 57 -2.01 2.97 -4.57
C MET A 57 -0.59 3.05 -5.15
N ILE A 58 -0.17 2.09 -5.97
CA ILE A 58 1.13 2.12 -6.63
C ILE A 58 1.24 3.35 -7.55
N LEU A 59 0.23 3.59 -8.38
CA LEU A 59 0.22 4.75 -9.29
C LEU A 59 0.24 6.08 -8.52
N GLU A 60 -0.53 6.18 -7.43
CA GLU A 60 -0.51 7.35 -6.55
C GLU A 60 0.87 7.56 -5.93
N ARG A 61 1.51 6.49 -5.45
CA ARG A 61 2.87 6.57 -4.91
C ARG A 61 3.87 6.99 -5.98
N GLU A 62 3.78 6.47 -7.19
CA GLU A 62 4.67 6.86 -8.29
C GLU A 62 4.59 8.36 -8.58
N ALA A 63 3.38 8.92 -8.62
CA ALA A 63 3.18 10.36 -8.77
C ALA A 63 3.80 11.16 -7.61
N GLU A 64 3.52 10.78 -6.36
CA GLU A 64 4.10 11.43 -5.17
C GLU A 64 5.64 11.37 -5.17
N PHE A 65 6.20 10.24 -5.59
CA PHE A 65 7.65 10.08 -5.69
C PHE A 65 8.25 10.98 -6.77
N GLU A 66 7.56 11.19 -7.89
CA GLU A 66 8.04 12.08 -8.94
C GLU A 66 8.00 13.55 -8.50
N GLU A 67 6.89 13.99 -7.89
CA GLU A 67 6.78 15.33 -7.29
C GLU A 67 7.88 15.58 -6.25
N ALA A 68 8.17 14.60 -5.40
CA ALA A 68 9.24 14.71 -4.41
C ALA A 68 10.63 14.85 -5.05
N LYS A 69 10.89 14.16 -6.17
CA LYS A 69 12.17 14.30 -6.90
C LYS A 69 12.30 15.69 -7.50
N GLU A 70 11.26 16.20 -8.14
CA GLU A 70 11.26 17.55 -8.74
C GLU A 70 11.54 18.61 -7.68
N LEU A 71 10.86 18.53 -6.53
CA LEU A 71 11.09 19.43 -5.41
C LEU A 71 12.55 19.37 -4.91
N ILE A 72 13.10 18.17 -4.73
CA ILE A 72 14.50 18.02 -4.29
C ILE A 72 15.47 18.58 -5.35
N ALA A 73 15.15 18.44 -6.64
CA ALA A 73 15.97 18.99 -7.71
C ALA A 73 15.98 20.53 -7.69
N SER A 74 14.82 21.17 -7.50
CA SER A 74 14.70 22.63 -7.44
C SER A 74 15.37 23.25 -6.21
N LEU A 75 15.60 22.48 -5.14
CA LEU A 75 16.33 22.95 -3.95
C LEU A 75 17.85 23.00 -4.13
N LYS A 76 18.40 22.43 -5.20
CA LYS A 76 19.84 22.39 -5.48
C LYS A 76 20.30 23.50 -6.44
N GLU A 77 19.40 24.38 -6.86
CA GLU A 77 19.67 25.61 -7.61
C GLU A 77 19.71 26.84 -6.67
#